data_AF-A0A8T4MXE0-F1
#
_entry.id   AF-A0A8T4MXE0-F1
#
_cell.length_a   1.000
_cell.length_b   1.000
_cell.length_c   1.000
_cell.angle_alpha   90.00
_cell.angle_beta   90.00
_cell.angle_gamma   90.00
#
_symmetry.space_group_name_H-M   'P 1'
#
loop_
_entity.id
_entity.type
_entity.pdbx_description
1 polymer ?
#
loop_
_entity_poly.entity_id
_entity_poly.type
_entity_poly.pdbx_seq_one_letter_code
_entity_poly.pdbx_strand_id
1 'polypeptide(L)'
;MTLERKIDVYSFGNKNEVRVIPTGQTLTTNPELTAFIEEAWKPKAEKGRKNSWIPVVTKIHEPFVVDNTGKSRFDIEAGAMTYAQTHGILQAIKKEKSFAPKAIHNLSIGVIPVTNDGYLLISRRNPKIEHAGGVWNFNGGYMASLLIDRENCSDESFKDDKRLFNIRDQLERRIHRQEFYGLAEDELKITGSPNALAFGFYHSLEMELGWVVRFKKSREELQEHIREYEIQGQKEHTETVYLAIEDLDELLLNQGELLNENPRTYTTQDPKKVILLDDNIGELMGGAYFEIMNRPYYLYDMKYKFFEPLEKKGLKINLKTEFPYSFPTGV
;
A
#
# COMPACT_ATOMS: atom_id res chain seq x y z
N MET A 1 -20.40 17.09 23.50
CA MET A 1 -18.93 16.96 23.63
C MET A 1 -18.36 16.91 22.24
N THR A 2 -17.62 17.94 21.84
CA THR A 2 -16.83 17.93 20.61
C THR A 2 -15.65 17.00 20.85
N LEU A 3 -15.69 15.79 20.28
CA LEU A 3 -14.50 14.93 20.23
C LEU A 3 -13.42 15.72 19.47
N GLU A 4 -12.35 16.11 20.17
CA GLU A 4 -11.15 16.62 19.50
C GLU A 4 -10.68 15.55 18.53
N ARG A 5 -10.86 15.80 17.23
CA ARG A 5 -10.35 14.96 16.16
C ARG A 5 -8.84 15.00 16.26
N LYS A 6 -8.23 13.92 16.77
CA LYS A 6 -6.77 13.78 16.77
C LYS A 6 -6.34 13.64 15.32
N ILE A 7 -5.73 14.70 14.77
CA ILE A 7 -5.09 14.67 13.46
C ILE A 7 -3.70 14.11 13.69
N ASP A 8 -3.40 12.98 13.05
CA ASP A 8 -2.04 12.43 13.11
C ASP A 8 -1.18 13.12 12.05
N VAL A 9 -0.03 13.63 12.49
CA VAL A 9 0.92 14.38 11.67
C VAL A 9 2.22 13.59 11.60
N TYR A 10 2.68 13.35 10.37
CA TYR A 10 3.87 12.58 10.10
C TYR A 10 4.88 13.46 9.38
N SER A 11 6.11 13.57 9.92
CA SER A 11 7.22 14.15 9.17
C SER A 11 7.53 13.27 7.97
N PHE A 12 7.85 13.88 6.82
CA PHE A 12 8.17 13.19 5.58
C PHE A 12 9.34 13.90 4.88
N GLY A 13 10.39 13.18 4.49
CA GLY A 13 11.51 13.75 3.71
C GLY A 13 12.19 14.98 4.34
N ASN A 14 12.33 15.03 5.67
CA ASN A 14 12.95 16.11 6.48
C ASN A 14 12.29 17.51 6.42
N LYS A 15 11.50 17.83 5.39
CA LYS A 15 10.86 19.15 5.21
C LYS A 15 9.36 19.10 4.89
N ASN A 16 8.78 17.91 4.77
CA ASN A 16 7.35 17.76 4.49
C ASN A 16 6.62 17.20 5.70
N GLU A 17 5.31 17.47 5.77
CA GLU A 17 4.38 16.83 6.69
C GLU A 17 3.28 16.14 5.87
N VAL A 18 2.88 14.95 6.31
CA VAL A 18 1.64 14.31 5.86
C VAL A 18 0.67 14.28 7.02
N ARG A 19 -0.59 14.66 6.79
CA ARG A 19 -1.65 14.57 7.78
C ARG A 19 -2.80 13.72 7.27
N VAL A 20 -3.29 12.83 8.13
CA VAL A 20 -4.56 12.15 7.90
C VAL A 20 -5.62 12.82 8.76
N ILE A 21 -6.65 13.35 8.11
CA ILE A 21 -7.74 14.11 8.72
C ILE A 21 -9.01 13.26 8.63
N PRO A 22 -9.49 12.68 9.75
CA PRO A 22 -10.75 11.97 9.78
C PRO A 22 -11.91 12.94 9.51
N THR A 23 -12.70 12.68 8.49
CA THR A 23 -13.84 13.53 8.12
C THR A 23 -15.10 13.19 8.91
N GLY A 24 -15.18 11.96 9.44
CA GLY A 24 -16.41 11.37 10.02
C GLY A 24 -17.44 11.00 8.95
N GLN A 25 -17.07 11.04 7.66
CA GLN A 25 -17.94 10.63 6.57
C GLN A 25 -17.87 9.11 6.41
N THR A 26 -19.02 8.50 6.15
CA THR A 26 -19.10 7.11 5.68
C THR A 26 -19.37 7.10 4.18
N LEU A 27 -18.66 6.26 3.43
CA LEU A 27 -18.90 6.13 1.99
C LEU A 27 -20.34 5.63 1.75
N THR A 28 -21.12 6.41 1.01
CA THR A 28 -22.46 6.03 0.54
C THR A 28 -22.39 5.52 -0.89
N THR A 29 -22.98 4.36 -1.15
CA THR A 29 -23.06 3.75 -2.48
C THR A 29 -24.44 3.96 -3.10
N ASN A 30 -24.53 4.02 -4.43
CA ASN A 30 -25.83 4.00 -5.11
C ASN A 30 -26.52 2.61 -4.91
N PRO A 31 -27.84 2.49 -5.13
CA PRO A 31 -28.57 1.25 -4.89
C PRO A 31 -28.05 0.04 -5.69
N GLU A 32 -27.68 0.23 -6.96
CA GLU A 32 -27.18 -0.84 -7.83
C GLU A 32 -25.85 -1.40 -7.31
N LEU A 33 -24.93 -0.52 -6.93
CA LEU A 33 -23.64 -0.89 -6.35
C LEU A 33 -23.81 -1.55 -4.98
N THR A 34 -24.78 -1.10 -4.18
CA THR A 34 -25.09 -1.69 -2.86
C THR A 34 -25.54 -3.14 -3.01
N ALA A 35 -26.50 -3.41 -3.90
CA ALA A 35 -26.97 -4.76 -4.19
C ALA A 35 -25.83 -5.66 -4.71
N PHE A 36 -24.96 -5.12 -5.59
CA PHE A 36 -23.80 -5.83 -6.10
C PHE A 36 -22.78 -6.19 -5.00
N ILE A 37 -22.53 -5.27 -4.06
CA ILE A 37 -21.66 -5.50 -2.89
C ILE A 37 -22.21 -6.63 -2.02
N GLU A 38 -23.51 -6.61 -1.72
CA GLU A 38 -24.17 -7.64 -0.92
C GLU A 38 -24.05 -9.03 -1.58
N GLU A 39 -24.34 -9.11 -2.88
CA GLU A 39 -24.21 -10.35 -3.66
C GLU A 39 -22.76 -10.88 -3.66
N ALA A 40 -21.78 -10.01 -3.89
CA ALA A 40 -20.38 -10.38 -3.93
C ALA A 40 -19.83 -10.79 -2.54
N TRP A 41 -20.32 -10.15 -1.47
CA TRP A 41 -19.84 -10.38 -0.11
C TRP A 41 -20.46 -11.59 0.56
N LYS A 42 -21.74 -11.88 0.30
CA LYS A 42 -22.49 -13.00 0.88
C LYS A 42 -21.71 -14.32 0.95
N PRO A 43 -21.13 -14.87 -0.15
CA PRO A 43 -20.40 -16.14 -0.07
C PRO A 43 -19.11 -16.07 0.77
N LYS A 44 -18.55 -14.87 1.02
CA LYS A 44 -17.40 -14.68 1.91
C LYS A 44 -17.86 -14.60 3.37
N ALA A 45 -18.96 -13.92 3.65
CA ALA A 45 -19.58 -13.86 4.97
C ALA A 45 -20.01 -15.26 5.45
N GLU A 46 -20.65 -16.05 4.59
CA GLU A 46 -21.04 -17.44 4.87
C GLU A 46 -19.84 -18.36 5.18
N LYS A 47 -18.66 -18.04 4.64
CA LYS A 47 -17.38 -18.72 4.96
C LYS A 47 -16.70 -18.18 6.22
N GLY A 48 -17.38 -17.32 6.99
CA GLY A 48 -16.88 -16.75 8.24
C GLY A 48 -15.88 -15.60 8.06
N ARG A 49 -15.78 -15.00 6.86
CA ARG A 49 -14.90 -13.84 6.65
C ARG A 49 -15.50 -12.63 7.37
N LYS A 50 -14.74 -12.07 8.32
CA LYS A 50 -15.15 -10.88 9.08
C LYS A 50 -15.16 -9.64 8.18
N ASN A 51 -16.17 -8.81 8.37
CA ASN A 51 -16.21 -7.47 7.81
C ASN A 51 -15.57 -6.51 8.81
N SER A 52 -14.85 -5.49 8.34
CA SER A 52 -14.21 -4.49 9.19
C SER A 52 -14.31 -3.12 8.55
N TRP A 53 -14.24 -2.07 9.35
CA TRP A 53 -14.07 -0.71 8.86
C TRP A 53 -12.66 -0.52 8.35
N ILE A 54 -12.54 0.22 7.26
CA ILE A 54 -11.31 0.62 6.61
C ILE A 54 -11.40 2.12 6.27
N PRO A 55 -10.30 2.88 6.45
CA PRO A 55 -10.25 4.26 6.03
C PRO A 55 -10.15 4.38 4.51
N VAL A 56 -10.96 5.27 3.93
CA VAL A 56 -11.00 5.58 2.50
C VAL A 56 -10.70 7.06 2.30
N VAL A 57 -9.75 7.35 1.41
CA VAL A 57 -9.39 8.71 1.01
C VAL A 57 -10.55 9.33 0.24
N THR A 58 -11.01 10.46 0.74
CA THR A 58 -12.09 11.27 0.16
C THR A 58 -11.54 12.46 -0.61
N LYS A 59 -10.41 13.01 -0.15
CA LYS A 59 -9.75 14.13 -0.79
C LYS A 59 -8.26 14.15 -0.45
N ILE A 60 -7.46 14.49 -1.45
CA ILE A 60 -6.04 14.79 -1.31
C ILE A 60 -5.88 16.27 -1.62
N HIS A 61 -5.27 17.04 -0.71
CA HIS A 61 -4.97 18.44 -0.94
C HIS A 61 -3.56 18.61 -1.51
N GLU A 62 -3.38 19.57 -2.41
CA GLU A 62 -2.05 19.91 -2.92
C GLU A 62 -1.11 20.33 -1.78
N PRO A 63 0.19 19.99 -1.88
CA PRO A 63 1.14 20.38 -0.86
C PRO A 63 1.27 21.91 -0.81
N PHE A 64 1.22 22.48 0.39
CA PHE A 64 1.38 23.93 0.59
C PHE A 64 2.43 24.23 1.65
N VAL A 65 3.14 25.36 1.49
CA VAL A 65 4.16 25.81 2.44
C VAL A 65 3.49 26.28 3.73
N VAL A 66 3.91 25.72 4.86
CA VAL A 66 3.30 25.97 6.17
C VAL A 66 4.06 26.96 7.02
N ASP A 67 5.32 27.23 6.71
CA ASP A 67 6.11 28.24 7.39
C ASP A 67 7.23 28.80 6.49
N ASN A 68 7.88 29.86 6.99
CA ASN A 68 8.97 30.55 6.30
C ASN A 68 10.27 29.72 6.19
N THR A 69 10.30 28.50 6.73
CA THR A 69 11.46 27.58 6.62
C THR A 69 11.43 26.77 5.33
N GLY A 70 10.34 26.89 4.56
CA GLY A 70 10.11 26.10 3.35
C GLY A 70 9.56 24.71 3.65
N LYS A 71 8.98 24.52 4.83
CA LYS A 71 8.30 23.27 5.20
C LYS A 71 6.97 23.18 4.47
N SER A 72 6.68 22.05 3.82
CA SER A 72 5.41 21.83 3.10
C SER A 72 4.53 20.84 3.85
N ARG A 73 3.21 20.93 3.68
CA ARG A 73 2.24 20.01 4.26
C ARG A 73 1.31 19.47 3.20
N PHE A 74 1.03 18.18 3.32
CA PHE A 74 0.14 17.40 2.50
C PHE A 74 -0.99 16.84 3.37
N ASP A 75 -2.22 17.29 3.13
CA ASP A 75 -3.39 16.92 3.92
C ASP A 75 -4.23 15.88 3.15
N ILE A 76 -4.61 14.82 3.86
CA ILE A 76 -5.40 13.70 3.33
C ILE A 76 -6.67 13.60 4.15
N GLU A 77 -7.81 13.86 3.53
CA GLU A 77 -9.11 13.68 4.16
C GLU A 77 -9.57 12.23 3.98
N ALA A 78 -9.81 11.55 5.10
CA ALA A 78 -10.24 10.15 5.10
C ALA A 78 -11.60 9.98 5.78
N GLY A 79 -12.51 9.33 5.07
CA GLY A 79 -13.75 8.77 5.63
C GLY A 79 -13.56 7.29 5.97
N ALA A 80 -14.65 6.63 6.35
CA ALA A 80 -14.65 5.19 6.60
C ALA A 80 -15.62 4.47 5.67
N MET A 81 -15.30 3.21 5.39
CA MET A 81 -16.24 2.27 4.78
C MET A 81 -15.91 0.86 5.23
N THR A 82 -16.72 -0.11 4.87
CA THR A 82 -16.47 -1.50 5.22
C THR A 82 -15.60 -2.22 4.19
N TYR A 83 -14.90 -3.27 4.61
CA TYR A 83 -14.12 -4.12 3.72
C TYR A 83 -15.00 -4.80 2.64
N ALA A 84 -16.25 -5.13 2.99
CA ALA A 84 -17.25 -5.59 2.02
C ALA A 84 -17.46 -4.57 0.89
N GLN A 85 -17.56 -3.27 1.21
CA GLN A 85 -17.68 -2.20 0.23
C GLN A 85 -16.44 -2.10 -0.66
N THR A 86 -15.21 -2.10 -0.11
CA THR A 86 -13.97 -2.13 -0.93
C THR A 86 -13.99 -3.29 -1.90
N HIS A 87 -14.31 -4.48 -1.40
CA HIS A 87 -14.24 -5.69 -2.19
C HIS A 87 -15.25 -5.64 -3.36
N GLY A 88 -16.50 -5.25 -3.07
CA GLY A 88 -17.54 -5.15 -4.10
C GLY A 88 -17.26 -4.03 -5.10
N ILE A 89 -16.72 -2.88 -4.67
CA ILE A 89 -16.33 -1.79 -5.56
C ILE A 89 -15.22 -2.24 -6.52
N LEU A 90 -14.15 -2.85 -6.02
CA LEU A 90 -13.06 -3.37 -6.85
C LEU A 90 -13.56 -4.44 -7.84
N GLN A 91 -14.48 -5.31 -7.41
CA GLN A 91 -15.12 -6.27 -8.32
C GLN A 91 -15.98 -5.59 -9.40
N ALA A 92 -16.72 -4.54 -9.05
CA ALA A 92 -17.56 -3.80 -9.99
C ALA A 92 -16.69 -3.08 -11.05
N ILE A 93 -15.57 -2.47 -10.63
CA ILE A 93 -14.57 -1.86 -11.51
C ILE A 93 -14.00 -2.92 -12.46
N LYS A 94 -13.50 -4.04 -11.92
CA LYS A 94 -12.88 -5.11 -12.70
C LYS A 94 -13.84 -5.76 -13.72
N LYS A 95 -15.14 -5.77 -13.42
CA LYS A 95 -16.19 -6.29 -14.31
C LYS A 95 -16.81 -5.18 -15.20
N GLU A 96 -16.22 -3.99 -15.21
CA GLU A 96 -16.63 -2.84 -16.03
C GLU A 96 -18.12 -2.52 -15.91
N LYS A 97 -18.66 -2.60 -14.68
CA LYS A 97 -20.06 -2.26 -14.43
C LYS A 97 -20.28 -0.77 -14.64
N SER A 98 -21.36 -0.41 -15.34
CA SER A 98 -21.70 1.00 -15.64
C SER A 98 -21.92 1.87 -14.40
N PHE A 99 -22.32 1.26 -13.28
CA PHE A 99 -22.53 1.92 -11.99
C PHE A 99 -21.29 1.96 -11.09
N ALA A 100 -20.18 1.34 -11.51
CA ALA A 100 -18.95 1.35 -10.73
C ALA A 100 -18.29 2.73 -10.77
N PRO A 101 -17.70 3.20 -9.66
CA PRO A 101 -16.83 4.37 -9.72
C PRO A 101 -15.60 4.06 -10.59
N LYS A 102 -14.89 5.07 -11.08
CA LYS A 102 -13.64 4.87 -11.83
C LYS A 102 -12.51 4.33 -10.94
N ALA A 103 -12.53 4.71 -9.66
CA ALA A 103 -11.50 4.39 -8.71
C ALA A 103 -12.01 4.46 -7.26
N ILE A 104 -11.30 3.80 -6.34
CA ILE A 104 -11.46 3.97 -4.90
C ILE A 104 -10.10 3.99 -4.22
N HIS A 105 -9.88 4.94 -3.32
CA HIS A 105 -8.60 5.13 -2.66
C HIS A 105 -8.64 4.69 -1.22
N ASN A 106 -8.09 3.52 -0.89
CA ASN A 106 -7.95 3.08 0.49
C ASN A 106 -6.65 3.60 1.10
N LEU A 107 -6.65 3.85 2.42
CA LEU A 107 -5.41 4.08 3.15
C LEU A 107 -4.82 2.74 3.63
N SER A 108 -3.58 2.51 3.25
CA SER A 108 -2.79 1.33 3.56
C SER A 108 -1.49 1.70 4.28
N ILE A 109 -0.92 0.72 4.98
CA ILE A 109 0.43 0.81 5.56
C ILE A 109 1.36 -0.03 4.72
N GLY A 110 2.49 0.58 4.33
CA GLY A 110 3.63 -0.13 3.78
C GLY A 110 4.67 -0.35 4.85
N VAL A 111 5.13 -1.59 4.99
CA VAL A 111 6.28 -1.90 5.83
C VAL A 111 7.41 -2.31 4.92
N ILE A 112 8.50 -1.57 4.99
CA ILE A 112 9.70 -1.82 4.20
C ILE A 112 10.69 -2.55 5.10
N PRO A 113 10.67 -3.90 5.14
CA PRO A 113 11.52 -4.71 6.01
C PRO A 113 12.98 -4.64 5.56
N VAL A 114 13.90 -4.29 6.46
CA VAL A 114 15.34 -4.15 6.18
C VAL A 114 16.17 -4.89 7.22
N THR A 115 17.09 -5.76 6.83
CA THR A 115 18.01 -6.41 7.77
C THR A 115 19.06 -5.46 8.32
N ASN A 116 19.74 -5.84 9.41
CA ASN A 116 20.80 -5.01 9.99
C ASN A 116 22.00 -4.81 9.05
N ASP A 117 22.23 -5.77 8.13
CA ASP A 117 23.25 -5.71 7.08
C ASP A 117 22.76 -5.06 5.77
N GLY A 118 21.59 -4.41 5.77
CA GLY A 118 21.16 -3.50 4.70
C GLY A 118 20.42 -4.14 3.52
N TYR A 119 19.85 -5.34 3.69
CA TYR A 119 19.05 -6.01 2.66
C TYR A 119 17.56 -5.76 2.86
N LEU A 120 16.85 -5.46 1.77
CA LEU A 120 15.40 -5.44 1.73
C LEU A 120 14.86 -6.86 1.68
N LEU A 121 13.82 -7.14 2.46
CA LEU A 121 13.06 -8.39 2.33
C LEU A 121 11.86 -8.15 1.43
N ILE A 122 11.69 -8.97 0.42
CA ILE A 122 10.53 -8.90 -0.48
C ILE A 122 9.89 -10.27 -0.46
N SER A 123 8.57 -10.33 -0.24
CA SER A 123 7.84 -11.58 -0.11
C SER A 123 6.93 -11.83 -1.29
N ARG A 124 6.95 -13.05 -1.80
CA ARG A 124 6.08 -13.52 -2.86
C ARG A 124 4.71 -13.87 -2.31
N ARG A 125 3.67 -13.23 -2.84
CA ARG A 125 2.28 -13.57 -2.56
C ARG A 125 1.98 -14.97 -3.08
N ASN A 126 1.25 -15.75 -2.30
CA ASN A 126 0.86 -17.11 -2.69
C ASN A 126 0.16 -17.09 -4.07
N PRO A 127 0.63 -17.87 -5.06
CA PRO A 127 0.03 -17.92 -6.39
C PRO A 127 -1.45 -18.31 -6.44
N LYS A 128 -2.01 -18.84 -5.34
CA LYS A 128 -3.42 -19.22 -5.21
C LYS A 128 -4.32 -18.09 -4.71
N ILE A 129 -3.77 -16.95 -4.31
CA ILE A 129 -4.57 -15.81 -3.84
C ILE A 129 -5.34 -15.18 -5.01
N GLU A 130 -6.55 -14.74 -4.72
CA GLU A 130 -7.47 -14.11 -5.67
C GLU A 130 -6.87 -12.80 -6.23
N HIS A 131 -6.43 -11.91 -5.35
CA HIS A 131 -5.84 -10.63 -5.70
C HIS A 131 -4.31 -10.71 -5.74
N ALA A 132 -3.76 -10.45 -6.93
CA ALA A 132 -2.33 -10.41 -7.20
C ALA A 132 -1.55 -11.61 -6.64
N GLY A 133 -1.98 -12.83 -7.00
CA GLY A 133 -1.22 -14.04 -6.65
C GLY A 133 0.08 -14.13 -7.44
N GLY A 134 1.17 -14.49 -6.77
CA GLY A 134 2.46 -14.80 -7.39
C GLY A 134 3.41 -13.61 -7.58
N VAL A 135 2.91 -12.38 -7.47
CA VAL A 135 3.76 -11.16 -7.46
C VAL A 135 4.48 -11.02 -6.12
N TRP A 136 5.52 -10.21 -6.12
CA TRP A 136 6.35 -9.90 -4.97
C TRP A 136 5.95 -8.54 -4.40
N ASN A 137 5.82 -8.46 -3.09
CA ASN A 137 5.42 -7.26 -2.38
C ASN A 137 6.11 -7.19 -1.02
N PHE A 138 6.05 -6.02 -0.42
CA PHE A 138 6.29 -5.83 0.98
C PHE A 138 5.09 -6.30 1.82
N ASN A 139 5.37 -6.58 3.10
CA ASN A 139 4.30 -6.79 4.07
C ASN A 139 3.57 -5.46 4.32
N GLY A 140 2.24 -5.50 4.38
CA GLY A 140 1.46 -4.28 4.54
C GLY A 140 -0.04 -4.51 4.43
N GLY A 141 -0.72 -3.54 3.81
CA GLY A 141 -2.13 -3.61 3.45
C GLY A 141 -3.01 -2.66 4.25
N TYR A 142 -4.33 -2.82 4.08
CA TYR A 142 -5.31 -1.88 4.62
C TYR A 142 -5.16 -1.67 6.11
N MET A 143 -5.30 -0.41 6.51
CA MET A 143 -5.67 -0.10 7.89
C MET A 143 -7.08 -0.63 8.13
N ALA A 144 -7.34 -1.20 9.32
CA ALA A 144 -8.63 -1.82 9.57
C ALA A 144 -8.98 -1.86 11.05
N SER A 145 -10.27 -1.75 11.37
CA SER A 145 -10.77 -1.96 12.73
C SER A 145 -10.48 -3.38 13.24
N LEU A 146 -10.29 -4.36 12.35
CA LEU A 146 -9.83 -5.71 12.70
C LEU A 146 -8.48 -5.71 13.42
N LEU A 147 -7.62 -4.73 13.15
CA LEU A 147 -6.33 -4.55 13.85
C LEU A 147 -6.54 -4.00 15.27
N ILE A 148 -7.64 -3.28 15.49
CA ILE A 148 -8.00 -2.67 16.77
C ILE A 148 -8.68 -3.68 17.69
N ASP A 149 -9.77 -4.28 17.20
CA ASP A 149 -10.55 -5.31 17.89
C ASP A 149 -10.97 -6.35 16.86
N ARG A 150 -10.47 -7.58 17.00
CA ARG A 150 -10.75 -8.64 16.04
C ARG A 150 -12.17 -9.18 16.16
N GLU A 151 -12.76 -9.14 17.35
CA GLU A 151 -14.05 -9.75 17.65
C GLU A 151 -15.19 -8.84 17.21
N ASN A 152 -15.09 -7.56 17.53
CA ASN A 152 -16.13 -6.56 17.30
C ASN A 152 -15.81 -5.62 16.13
N CYS A 153 -14.91 -6.02 15.22
CA CYS A 153 -14.39 -5.14 14.16
C CYS A 153 -15.45 -4.51 13.24
N SER A 154 -16.64 -5.10 13.15
CA SER A 154 -17.75 -4.58 12.35
C SER A 154 -18.60 -3.53 13.07
N ASP A 155 -18.40 -3.31 14.38
CA ASP A 155 -19.24 -2.39 15.15
C ASP A 155 -19.16 -0.97 14.57
N GLU A 156 -20.32 -0.32 14.43
CA GLU A 156 -20.46 1.03 13.90
C GLU A 156 -19.63 2.07 14.66
N SER A 157 -19.29 1.81 15.93
CA SER A 157 -18.43 2.69 16.73
C SER A 157 -17.03 2.84 16.15
N PHE A 158 -16.54 1.86 15.38
CA PHE A 158 -15.20 1.89 14.79
C PHE A 158 -15.08 2.80 13.58
N LYS A 159 -16.18 3.19 12.92
CA LYS A 159 -16.11 4.10 11.75
C LYS A 159 -15.56 5.48 12.09
N ASP A 160 -15.75 5.91 13.34
CA ASP A 160 -15.29 7.19 13.88
C ASP A 160 -14.14 7.03 14.90
N ASP A 161 -13.63 5.80 15.09
CA ASP A 161 -12.54 5.55 16.02
C ASP A 161 -11.24 6.15 15.48
N LYS A 162 -10.65 7.09 16.23
CA LYS A 162 -9.37 7.73 15.86
C LYS A 162 -8.24 6.74 15.57
N ARG A 163 -8.24 5.56 16.22
CA ARG A 163 -7.24 4.51 15.99
C ARG A 163 -7.35 3.91 14.60
N LEU A 164 -8.53 3.95 13.97
CA LEU A 164 -8.73 3.47 12.59
C LEU A 164 -7.94 4.31 11.59
N PHE A 165 -7.73 5.59 11.88
CA PHE A 165 -7.05 6.56 11.01
C PHE A 165 -5.60 6.83 11.42
N ASN A 166 -5.15 6.24 12.52
CA ASN A 166 -3.80 6.41 13.04
C ASN A 166 -2.86 5.36 12.43
N ILE A 167 -2.16 5.74 11.37
CA ILE A 167 -1.24 4.87 10.63
C ILE A 167 -0.16 4.27 11.54
N ARG A 168 0.39 5.05 12.49
CA ARG A 168 1.42 4.57 13.42
C ARG A 168 0.89 3.50 14.38
N ASP A 169 -0.27 3.73 15.01
CA ASP A 169 -0.93 2.77 15.91
C ASP A 169 -1.31 1.49 15.14
N GLN A 170 -1.79 1.62 13.90
CA GLN A 170 -2.08 0.48 13.03
C GLN A 170 -0.80 -0.32 12.69
N LEU A 171 0.33 0.34 12.42
CA LEU A 171 1.62 -0.30 12.20
C LEU A 171 2.11 -1.05 13.45
N GLU A 172 2.09 -0.39 14.61
CA GLU A 172 2.51 -0.98 15.89
C GLU A 172 1.65 -2.20 16.25
N ARG A 173 0.34 -2.15 15.99
CA ARG A 173 -0.56 -3.31 16.16
C ARG A 173 -0.17 -4.50 15.29
N ARG A 174 0.25 -4.27 14.04
CA ARG A 174 0.73 -5.35 13.16
C ARG A 174 2.03 -5.97 13.68
N ILE A 175 2.92 -5.14 14.23
CA ILE A 175 4.16 -5.60 14.86
C ILE A 175 3.87 -6.43 16.12
N HIS A 176 2.99 -5.95 17.00
CA HIS A 176 2.59 -6.72 18.18
C HIS A 176 1.90 -8.05 17.83
N ARG A 177 1.23 -8.11 16.68
CA ARG A 177 0.65 -9.34 16.12
C ARG A 177 1.66 -10.23 15.40
N GLN A 178 2.92 -9.82 15.37
CA GLN A 178 4.03 -10.54 14.72
C GLN A 178 3.77 -10.83 13.24
N GLU A 179 3.06 -9.92 12.55
CA GLU A 179 2.74 -10.09 11.12
C GLU A 179 3.99 -10.07 10.22
N PHE A 180 5.13 -9.61 10.74
CA PHE A 180 6.43 -9.54 10.06
C PHE A 180 7.31 -10.74 10.42
N TYR A 181 7.10 -11.84 9.72
CA TYR A 181 7.87 -13.08 9.88
C TYR A 181 7.80 -13.70 11.29
N GLY A 182 6.76 -13.44 12.08
CA GLY A 182 6.63 -14.01 13.42
C GLY A 182 7.58 -13.41 14.45
N LEU A 183 8.30 -12.33 14.08
CA LEU A 183 9.32 -11.73 14.94
C LEU A 183 8.68 -10.78 15.96
N ALA A 184 9.25 -10.80 17.16
CA ALA A 184 8.78 -9.95 18.26
C ALA A 184 9.23 -8.49 18.07
N GLU A 185 8.53 -7.57 18.71
CA GLU A 185 8.82 -6.12 18.62
C GLU A 185 10.26 -5.78 19.02
N ASP A 186 10.81 -6.46 20.02
CA ASP A 186 12.18 -6.27 20.49
C ASP A 186 13.25 -6.79 19.52
N GLU A 187 12.86 -7.49 18.46
CA GLU A 187 13.74 -7.88 17.36
C GLU A 187 13.76 -6.84 16.23
N LEU A 188 12.94 -5.79 16.34
CA LEU A 188 12.69 -4.80 15.32
C LEU A 188 13.02 -3.38 15.81
N LYS A 189 13.27 -2.47 14.87
CA LYS A 189 13.36 -1.03 15.09
C LYS A 189 12.59 -0.32 13.99
N ILE A 190 11.51 0.34 14.37
CA ILE A 190 10.71 1.17 13.47
C ILE A 190 11.36 2.55 13.36
N THR A 191 11.48 3.10 12.16
CA THR A 191 11.85 4.52 12.01
C THR A 191 10.82 5.43 12.66
N GLY A 192 11.24 6.63 13.09
CA GLY A 192 10.36 7.57 13.79
C GLY A 192 9.29 8.22 12.90
N SER A 193 9.43 8.11 11.58
CA SER A 193 8.60 8.78 10.58
C SER A 193 8.45 7.89 9.33
N PRO A 194 7.37 8.04 8.55
CA PRO A 194 7.29 7.39 7.25
C PRO A 194 8.40 7.92 6.34
N ASN A 195 8.95 7.01 5.53
CA ASN A 195 10.03 7.28 4.59
C ASN A 195 9.56 7.24 3.13
N ALA A 196 8.37 6.69 2.87
CA ALA A 196 7.75 6.66 1.55
C ALA A 196 6.26 7.00 1.59
N LEU A 197 5.78 7.57 0.49
CA LEU A 197 4.36 7.78 0.21
C LEU A 197 4.13 7.26 -1.20
N ALA A 198 3.22 6.29 -1.35
CA ALA A 198 3.00 5.60 -2.60
C ALA A 198 1.53 5.64 -3.07
N PHE A 199 1.31 5.68 -4.38
CA PHE A 199 -0.03 5.80 -5.01
C PHE A 199 -0.29 4.76 -6.12
N GLY A 200 -1.15 3.78 -5.83
CA GLY A 200 -1.28 2.58 -6.66
C GLY A 200 -2.16 2.82 -7.87
N PHE A 201 -1.63 3.24 -9.00
CA PHE A 201 -2.49 3.75 -10.08
C PHE A 201 -3.28 2.66 -10.84
N TYR A 202 -2.74 1.44 -10.98
CA TYR A 202 -3.28 0.44 -11.94
C TYR A 202 -4.10 -0.71 -11.33
N HIS A 203 -3.74 -1.22 -10.15
CA HIS A 203 -4.31 -2.47 -9.64
C HIS A 203 -4.95 -2.37 -8.26
N SER A 204 -4.57 -1.38 -7.46
CA SER A 204 -4.99 -1.27 -6.07
C SER A 204 -5.66 0.06 -5.75
N LEU A 205 -5.35 1.15 -6.48
CA LEU A 205 -5.78 2.51 -6.15
C LEU A 205 -5.49 2.87 -4.69
N GLU A 206 -4.52 2.17 -4.09
CA GLU A 206 -4.16 2.32 -2.69
C GLU A 206 -3.24 3.50 -2.50
N MET A 207 -3.48 4.23 -1.42
CA MET A 207 -2.56 5.23 -0.93
C MET A 207 -1.85 4.65 0.29
N GLU A 208 -0.55 4.49 0.18
CA GLU A 208 0.25 3.75 1.15
C GLU A 208 1.32 4.64 1.75
N LEU A 209 1.35 4.73 3.08
CA LEU A 209 2.46 5.38 3.77
C LEU A 209 3.44 4.30 4.27
N GLY A 210 4.68 4.40 3.83
CA GLY A 210 5.72 3.41 4.05
C GLY A 210 6.62 3.73 5.24
N TRP A 211 6.79 2.78 6.16
CA TRP A 211 7.80 2.82 7.22
C TRP A 211 8.90 1.83 6.95
N VAL A 212 10.14 2.24 7.18
CA VAL A 212 11.25 1.30 7.27
C VAL A 212 11.23 0.63 8.64
N VAL A 213 11.20 -0.70 8.63
CA VAL A 213 11.32 -1.53 9.83
C VAL A 213 12.62 -2.30 9.73
N ARG A 214 13.58 -1.94 10.58
CA ARG A 214 14.90 -2.57 10.63
C ARG A 214 14.89 -3.76 11.58
N PHE A 215 15.25 -4.94 11.09
CA PHE A 215 15.51 -6.09 11.95
C PHE A 215 16.88 -5.92 12.61
N LYS A 216 17.00 -6.34 13.87
CA LYS A 216 18.30 -6.36 14.57
C LYS A 216 19.24 -7.44 14.04
N LYS A 217 18.69 -8.44 13.36
CA LYS A 217 19.40 -9.57 12.78
C LYS A 217 19.84 -9.29 11.34
N SER A 218 20.95 -9.90 10.94
CA SER A 218 21.43 -9.92 9.55
C SER A 218 20.60 -10.86 8.68
N ARG A 219 20.80 -10.82 7.36
CA ARG A 219 20.21 -11.80 6.43
C ARG A 219 20.53 -13.23 6.82
N GLU A 220 21.80 -13.52 7.14
CA GLU A 220 22.25 -14.88 7.46
C GLU A 220 21.55 -15.42 8.71
N GLU A 221 21.39 -14.56 9.73
CA GLU A 221 20.70 -14.90 10.98
C GLU A 221 19.19 -15.10 10.80
N LEU A 222 18.57 -14.41 9.84
CA LEU A 222 17.12 -14.49 9.58
C LEU A 222 16.73 -15.60 8.62
N GLN A 223 17.66 -16.07 7.77
CA GLN A 223 17.33 -16.96 6.67
C GLN A 223 16.62 -18.24 7.12
N GLU A 224 17.13 -18.91 8.15
CA GLU A 224 16.51 -20.15 8.65
C GLU A 224 15.17 -19.86 9.34
N HIS A 225 15.10 -18.80 10.16
CA HIS A 225 13.85 -18.38 10.82
C HIS A 225 12.73 -18.09 9.82
N ILE A 226 13.03 -17.34 8.75
CA ILE A 226 12.05 -17.00 7.73
C ILE A 226 11.62 -18.26 6.97
N ARG A 227 12.57 -19.14 6.65
CA ARG A 227 12.26 -20.41 5.99
C ARG A 227 11.32 -21.27 6.85
N GLU A 228 11.58 -21.38 8.15
CA GLU A 228 10.70 -22.09 9.08
C GLU A 228 9.32 -21.44 9.16
N TYR A 229 9.26 -20.11 9.25
CA TYR A 229 8.02 -19.34 9.27
C TYR A 229 7.17 -19.56 8.01
N GLU A 230 7.81 -19.63 6.83
CA GLU A 230 7.14 -19.89 5.55
C GLU A 230 6.61 -21.33 5.45
N ILE A 231 7.39 -22.31 5.92
CA ILE A 231 6.99 -23.74 5.94
C ILE A 231 5.78 -23.97 6.84
N GLN A 232 5.66 -23.23 7.95
CA GLN A 232 4.53 -23.31 8.87
C GLN A 232 3.18 -22.88 8.26
N GLY A 233 3.18 -22.46 6.98
CA GLY A 233 1.97 -22.43 6.16
C GLY A 233 1.24 -21.09 6.23
N GLN A 234 1.99 -19.98 6.21
CA GLN A 234 1.39 -18.69 5.97
C GLN A 234 0.61 -18.72 4.64
N LYS A 235 -0.69 -18.45 4.73
CA LYS A 235 -1.58 -18.53 3.56
C LYS A 235 -1.30 -17.42 2.55
N GLU A 236 -0.68 -16.33 3.00
CA GLU A 236 -0.52 -15.12 2.20
C GLU A 236 0.81 -15.04 1.43
N HIS A 237 1.92 -15.48 2.01
CA HIS A 237 3.25 -15.42 1.38
C HIS A 237 3.90 -16.79 1.36
N THR A 238 4.62 -17.10 0.28
CA THR A 238 5.20 -18.44 0.05
C THR A 238 6.72 -18.45 -0.02
N GLU A 239 7.35 -17.30 -0.17
CA GLU A 239 8.79 -17.18 -0.40
C GLU A 239 9.22 -15.75 -0.08
N THR A 240 10.44 -15.58 0.41
CA THR A 240 11.05 -14.27 0.68
C THR A 240 12.47 -14.24 0.13
N VAL A 241 12.79 -13.16 -0.56
CA VAL A 241 14.14 -12.90 -1.08
C VAL A 241 14.74 -11.67 -0.41
N TYR A 242 16.05 -11.62 -0.43
CA TYR A 242 16.85 -10.52 0.09
C TYR A 242 17.46 -9.75 -1.09
N LEU A 243 17.05 -8.51 -1.25
CA LEU A 243 17.59 -7.60 -2.27
C LEU A 243 18.59 -6.64 -1.61
N ALA A 244 19.80 -6.56 -2.12
CA ALA A 244 20.74 -5.52 -1.69
C ALA A 244 20.22 -4.15 -2.12
N ILE A 245 20.37 -3.12 -1.29
CA ILE A 245 19.83 -1.80 -1.62
C ILE A 245 20.47 -1.21 -2.88
N GLU A 246 21.71 -1.58 -3.16
CA GLU A 246 22.47 -1.20 -4.36
C GLU A 246 21.90 -1.83 -5.65
N ASP A 247 21.19 -2.95 -5.54
CA ASP A 247 20.60 -3.67 -6.67
C ASP A 247 19.19 -3.18 -7.04
N LEU A 248 18.68 -2.17 -6.32
CA LEU A 248 17.34 -1.63 -6.53
C LEU A 248 17.13 -1.13 -7.97
N ASP A 249 18.12 -0.44 -8.53
CA ASP A 249 18.03 0.09 -9.90
C ASP A 249 17.89 -1.05 -10.93
N GLU A 250 18.62 -2.15 -10.74
CA GLU A 250 18.56 -3.30 -11.64
C GLU A 250 17.20 -4.02 -11.52
N LEU A 251 16.67 -4.17 -10.30
CA LEU A 251 15.32 -4.70 -10.10
C LEU A 251 14.27 -3.89 -10.86
N LEU A 252 14.32 -2.57 -10.73
CA LEU A 252 13.34 -1.68 -11.35
C LEU A 252 13.48 -1.63 -12.87
N LEU A 253 14.71 -1.67 -13.40
CA LEU A 253 14.95 -1.79 -14.84
C LEU A 253 14.41 -3.10 -15.43
N ASN A 254 14.55 -4.21 -14.69
CA ASN A 254 14.06 -5.51 -15.14
C ASN A 254 12.53 -5.61 -15.20
N GLN A 255 11.78 -4.73 -14.51
CA GLN A 255 10.31 -4.78 -14.56
C GLN A 255 9.77 -4.65 -15.98
N GLY A 256 10.43 -3.85 -16.84
CA GLY A 256 10.03 -3.68 -18.24
C GLY A 256 10.13 -4.97 -19.07
N GLU A 257 11.12 -5.83 -18.77
CA GLU A 257 11.26 -7.14 -19.43
C GLU A 257 10.22 -8.15 -18.92
N LEU A 258 9.80 -7.99 -17.67
CA LEU A 258 8.90 -8.91 -16.97
C LEU A 258 7.40 -8.58 -17.15
N LEU A 259 7.04 -7.49 -17.84
CA LEU A 259 5.65 -7.04 -18.00
C LEU A 259 4.71 -8.09 -18.62
N ASN A 260 5.24 -8.99 -19.45
CA ASN A 260 4.46 -10.03 -20.14
C ASN A 260 4.53 -11.39 -19.44
N GLU A 261 5.32 -11.50 -18.38
CA GLU A 261 5.44 -12.75 -17.62
C GLU A 261 4.21 -12.96 -16.75
N ASN A 262 3.82 -14.22 -16.58
CA ASN A 262 2.71 -14.56 -15.68
C ASN A 262 3.23 -14.72 -14.24
N PRO A 263 2.89 -13.82 -13.30
CA PRO A 263 3.44 -13.86 -11.95
C PRO A 263 3.08 -15.15 -11.18
N ARG A 264 1.97 -15.80 -11.53
CA ARG A 264 1.55 -17.04 -10.87
C ARG A 264 2.44 -18.24 -11.19
N THR A 265 3.13 -18.21 -12.33
CA THR A 265 3.96 -19.32 -12.81
C THR A 265 5.43 -18.97 -12.94
N TYR A 266 5.77 -17.68 -13.05
CA TYR A 266 7.14 -17.21 -13.12
C TYR A 266 7.90 -17.54 -11.83
N THR A 267 9.14 -18.02 -11.95
CA THR A 267 10.03 -18.28 -10.82
C THR A 267 11.42 -17.75 -11.13
N THR A 268 12.09 -17.25 -10.11
CA THR A 268 13.47 -16.78 -10.20
C THR A 268 14.19 -17.10 -8.89
N GLN A 269 15.51 -17.19 -8.93
CA GLN A 269 16.37 -17.17 -7.74
C GLN A 269 17.13 -15.84 -7.62
N ASP A 270 17.09 -15.03 -8.67
CA ASP A 270 17.69 -13.70 -8.71
C ASP A 270 16.68 -12.69 -8.14
N PRO A 271 16.95 -12.06 -6.98
CA PRO A 271 16.07 -11.07 -6.37
C PRO A 271 15.84 -9.85 -7.26
N LYS A 272 16.70 -9.61 -8.25
CA LYS A 272 16.60 -8.49 -9.20
C LYS A 272 15.62 -8.78 -10.34
N LYS A 273 15.12 -10.01 -10.44
CA LYS A 273 14.21 -10.45 -11.51
C LYS A 273 12.85 -10.87 -10.97
N VAL A 274 12.48 -10.40 -9.78
CA VAL A 274 11.15 -10.66 -9.23
C VAL A 274 10.11 -9.75 -9.88
N ILE A 275 8.87 -10.25 -10.05
CA ILE A 275 7.74 -9.47 -10.59
C ILE A 275 7.07 -8.75 -9.44
N LEU A 276 7.16 -7.43 -9.40
CA LEU A 276 6.54 -6.61 -8.35
C LEU A 276 5.02 -6.47 -8.57
N LEU A 277 4.27 -6.24 -7.48
CA LEU A 277 2.81 -6.01 -7.53
C LEU A 277 2.43 -4.83 -8.42
N ASP A 278 3.10 -3.69 -8.27
CA ASP A 278 2.90 -2.46 -9.04
C ASP A 278 3.97 -1.40 -8.67
N ASP A 279 3.80 -0.20 -9.23
CA ASP A 279 4.66 0.98 -9.05
C ASP A 279 4.75 1.44 -7.58
N ASN A 280 3.77 1.13 -6.72
CA ASN A 280 3.83 1.51 -5.30
C ASN A 280 5.03 0.92 -4.62
N ILE A 281 5.37 -0.33 -4.97
CA ILE A 281 6.51 -1.00 -4.36
C ILE A 281 7.81 -0.29 -4.70
N GLY A 282 7.94 0.24 -5.92
CA GLY A 282 9.10 1.06 -6.30
C GLY A 282 9.22 2.30 -5.43
N GLU A 283 8.11 3.02 -5.22
CA GLU A 283 8.06 4.20 -4.36
C GLU A 283 8.40 3.86 -2.90
N LEU A 284 7.88 2.74 -2.38
CA LEU A 284 8.21 2.22 -1.05
C LEU A 284 9.69 1.85 -0.92
N MET A 285 10.25 1.16 -1.91
CA MET A 285 11.68 0.81 -1.96
C MET A 285 12.56 2.07 -1.90
N GLY A 286 12.14 3.14 -2.58
CA GLY A 286 12.85 4.42 -2.54
C GLY A 286 12.94 5.04 -1.14
N GLY A 287 11.91 4.84 -0.32
CA GLY A 287 11.96 5.22 1.10
C GLY A 287 13.07 4.52 1.87
N ALA A 288 13.26 3.21 1.64
CA ALA A 288 14.39 2.49 2.25
C ALA A 288 15.75 2.92 1.70
N TYR A 289 15.85 3.20 0.41
CA TYR A 289 17.09 3.71 -0.18
C TYR A 289 17.53 5.00 0.51
N PHE A 290 16.60 5.94 0.70
CA PHE A 290 16.87 7.18 1.42
C PHE A 290 17.32 6.93 2.86
N GLU A 291 16.60 6.07 3.59
CA GLU A 291 16.88 5.76 4.99
C GLU A 291 18.22 5.04 5.21
N ILE A 292 18.62 4.16 4.29
CA ILE A 292 19.85 3.36 4.41
C ILE A 292 21.06 4.15 3.90
N MET A 293 20.94 4.78 2.73
CA MET A 293 22.07 5.42 2.05
C MET A 293 22.25 6.88 2.43
N ASN A 294 21.27 7.50 3.10
CA ASN A 294 21.19 8.95 3.35
C ASN A 294 21.46 9.78 2.09
N ARG A 295 21.02 9.25 0.94
CA ARG A 295 21.07 9.91 -0.35
C ARG A 295 19.63 10.16 -0.74
N PRO A 296 19.29 11.35 -1.27
CA PRO A 296 17.99 11.52 -1.90
C PRO A 296 17.81 10.33 -2.82
N TYR A 297 16.71 9.61 -2.64
CA TYR A 297 16.29 8.64 -3.62
C TYR A 297 16.34 9.36 -4.97
N TYR A 298 16.80 8.68 -6.02
CA TYR A 298 16.51 9.16 -7.36
C TYR A 298 15.02 9.39 -7.35
N LEU A 299 14.61 10.66 -7.39
CA LEU A 299 13.29 10.97 -7.86
C LEU A 299 13.26 10.26 -9.20
N TYR A 300 12.59 9.11 -9.24
CA TYR A 300 11.44 9.01 -10.09
C TYR A 300 10.73 10.35 -9.91
N ASP A 301 11.20 11.35 -10.68
CA ASP A 301 10.31 12.37 -11.17
C ASP A 301 9.11 11.55 -11.57
N MET A 302 7.91 11.87 -11.08
CA MET A 302 6.67 11.17 -11.45
C MET A 302 6.38 11.27 -12.97
N LYS A 303 7.42 11.57 -13.75
CA LYS A 303 7.67 11.46 -15.18
C LYS A 303 8.70 10.36 -15.53
N TYR A 304 8.76 9.21 -14.85
CA TYR A 304 9.47 8.06 -15.44
C TYR A 304 8.56 7.28 -16.39
N LYS A 305 8.57 7.75 -17.65
CA LYS A 305 8.91 6.96 -18.84
C LYS A 305 8.24 5.59 -19.08
N PHE A 306 7.02 5.38 -18.60
CA PHE A 306 6.03 4.57 -19.35
C PHE A 306 5.20 5.41 -20.35
N PHE A 307 5.53 6.70 -20.46
CA PHE A 307 5.07 7.62 -21.51
C PHE A 307 6.05 7.77 -22.69
N GLU A 308 6.90 6.77 -23.00
CA GLU A 308 7.09 6.51 -24.44
C GLU A 308 5.90 5.65 -24.85
N PRO A 309 4.99 6.16 -25.69
CA PRO A 309 3.86 5.37 -26.17
C PRO A 309 4.39 4.06 -26.75
N LEU A 310 3.67 2.97 -26.48
CA LEU A 310 3.79 1.69 -27.20
C LEU A 310 3.60 1.83 -28.74
N GLU A 311 3.46 3.05 -29.27
CA GLU A 311 3.48 3.37 -30.70
C GLU A 311 4.79 2.97 -31.40
N LYS A 312 5.93 2.82 -30.70
CA LYS A 312 7.16 2.28 -31.32
C LYS A 312 7.12 0.77 -31.63
N LYS A 313 6.07 0.04 -31.23
CA LYS A 313 5.84 -1.37 -31.61
C LYS A 313 4.59 -1.59 -32.47
N GLY A 314 4.06 -0.55 -33.11
CA GLY A 314 3.04 -0.70 -34.16
C GLY A 314 1.63 -1.08 -33.69
N LEU A 315 1.34 -1.01 -32.39
CA LEU A 315 0.00 -1.24 -31.83
C LEU A 315 -0.66 0.11 -31.53
N LYS A 316 -1.59 0.52 -32.40
CA LYS A 316 -2.44 1.71 -32.20
C LYS A 316 -3.49 1.40 -31.14
N ILE A 317 -3.43 2.10 -30.01
CA ILE A 317 -4.52 2.13 -29.03
C ILE A 317 -5.04 3.57 -28.96
N ASN A 318 -6.22 3.80 -29.52
CA ASN A 318 -6.96 5.05 -29.33
C ASN A 318 -7.63 5.02 -27.95
N LEU A 319 -7.11 5.79 -27.00
CA LEU A 319 -7.82 6.08 -25.76
C LEU A 319 -8.16 7.57 -25.70
N LYS A 320 -9.43 7.87 -26.01
CA LYS A 320 -10.09 9.10 -25.55
C LYS A 320 -10.51 8.88 -24.10
N THR A 321 -9.75 9.41 -23.15
CA THR A 321 -10.21 9.61 -21.78
C THR A 321 -10.05 11.08 -21.42
N GLU A 322 -11.17 11.80 -21.47
CA GLU A 322 -11.30 13.17 -21.00
C GLU A 322 -11.16 13.17 -19.46
N PHE A 323 -10.04 13.71 -18.97
CA PHE A 323 -9.94 14.28 -17.64
C PHE A 323 -10.59 15.67 -17.68
N PRO A 324 -11.57 15.99 -16.82
CA PRO A 324 -12.29 17.25 -16.93
C PRO A 324 -11.56 18.33 -16.14
N TYR A 325 -10.46 18.91 -16.63
CA TYR A 325 -10.07 20.28 -16.29
C TYR A 325 -9.24 20.92 -17.41
N SER A 326 -9.76 22.01 -17.95
CA SER A 326 -9.09 22.95 -18.84
C SER A 326 -8.13 23.83 -18.04
N PHE A 327 -6.92 23.99 -18.55
CA PHE A 327 -6.00 25.03 -18.09
C PHE A 327 -6.52 26.40 -18.58
N PRO A 328 -6.69 27.41 -17.71
CA PRO A 328 -6.66 28.78 -18.17
C PRO A 328 -5.19 29.11 -18.48
N THR A 329 -4.89 29.32 -19.75
CA THR A 329 -3.63 29.94 -20.17
C THR A 329 -3.69 31.44 -19.92
N GLY A 330 -2.74 31.95 -19.14
CA GLY A 330 -2.44 33.37 -18.92
C GLY A 330 -1.53 33.45 -17.69
N VAL A 331 -0.27 33.87 -17.77
CA VAL A 331 0.38 34.90 -18.60
C VAL A 331 1.72 34.40 -19.12
#